data_AF-A0A914RBQ2-F1
#
_entry.id   AF-A0A914RBQ2-F1
#
_cell.length_a   1.000
_cell.length_b   1.000
_cell.length_c   1.000
_cell.angle_alpha   90.00
_cell.angle_beta   90.00
_cell.angle_gamma   90.00
#
_symmetry.space_group_name_H-M   'P 1'
#
loop_
_entity.id
_entity.type
_entity.pdbx_description
1 polymer ?
#
loop_
_entity_poly.entity_id
_entity_poly.type
_entity_poly.pdbx_seq_one_letter_code
_entity_poly.pdbx_strand_id
1 'polypeptide(L)'
;MTLKGEWNNVIFAKPFRGKEFIFVDVKEKPEVPKECETVAKQGNRESRKLWRHVTCALFRNKIDIATDAKIWIEQRQRDEAQKRRKSGKEYHPKLFERNGDNWIFKYSLEGKKKQFSGSFEGKKEL
;
A
#
# COMPACT_ATOMS: atom_id res chain seq x y z
N MET A 1 -22.83 -3.66 -21.30
CA MET A 1 -22.02 -4.80 -20.80
C MET A 1 -22.28 -4.91 -19.31
N THR A 2 -22.46 -6.10 -18.79
CA THR A 2 -22.75 -6.34 -17.37
C THR A 2 -21.67 -7.27 -16.80
N LEU A 3 -21.18 -6.95 -15.60
CA LEU A 3 -20.28 -7.82 -14.84
C LEU A 3 -21.07 -8.52 -13.75
N LYS A 4 -20.79 -9.81 -13.52
CA LYS A 4 -21.41 -10.64 -12.49
C LYS A 4 -20.34 -11.52 -11.83
N GLY A 5 -20.65 -12.07 -10.66
CA GLY A 5 -19.77 -12.99 -9.95
C GLY A 5 -19.16 -12.39 -8.70
N GLU A 6 -18.00 -12.91 -8.33
CA GLU A 6 -17.36 -12.69 -7.03
C GLU A 6 -15.98 -12.06 -7.22
N TRP A 7 -15.72 -10.94 -6.54
CA TRP A 7 -14.45 -10.21 -6.66
C TRP A 7 -13.24 -10.98 -6.11
N ASN A 8 -13.45 -11.99 -5.29
CA ASN A 8 -12.44 -12.85 -4.67
C ASN A 8 -12.36 -14.24 -5.32
N ASN A 9 -13.03 -14.45 -6.46
CA ASN A 9 -13.12 -15.74 -7.12
C ASN A 9 -13.21 -15.53 -8.64
N VAL A 10 -14.37 -15.73 -9.25
CA VAL A 10 -14.56 -15.57 -10.70
C VAL A 10 -15.50 -14.43 -10.99
N ILE A 11 -15.05 -13.52 -11.86
CA ILE A 11 -15.85 -12.46 -12.45
C ILE A 11 -16.20 -12.85 -13.89
N PHE A 12 -17.48 -12.80 -14.22
CA PHE A 12 -18.02 -13.05 -15.55
C PHE A 12 -18.41 -11.73 -16.22
N ALA A 13 -18.18 -11.65 -17.53
CA ALA A 13 -18.62 -10.54 -18.35
C ALA A 13 -19.69 -11.00 -19.35
N LYS A 14 -20.76 -10.20 -19.44
CA LYS A 14 -21.82 -10.35 -20.44
C LYS A 14 -21.89 -9.12 -21.34
N PRO A 15 -21.47 -9.22 -22.62
CA PRO A 15 -21.69 -8.18 -23.62
C PRO A 15 -23.19 -7.93 -23.87
N PHE A 16 -23.53 -6.78 -24.46
CA PHE A 16 -24.95 -6.45 -24.77
C PHE A 16 -25.55 -7.43 -25.81
N ARG A 17 -24.73 -7.91 -26.74
CA ARG A 17 -25.06 -8.99 -27.68
C ARG A 17 -23.95 -10.04 -27.57
N GLY A 18 -24.25 -11.19 -26.95
CA GLY A 18 -23.28 -12.26 -26.78
C GLY A 18 -23.57 -13.15 -25.58
N LYS A 19 -22.82 -14.25 -25.50
CA LYS A 19 -22.84 -15.16 -24.35
C LYS A 19 -21.96 -14.61 -23.24
N GLU A 20 -22.27 -15.02 -22.01
CA GLU A 20 -21.45 -14.75 -20.84
C GLU A 20 -20.14 -15.56 -20.93
N PHE A 21 -19.03 -14.95 -20.55
CA PHE A 21 -17.71 -15.57 -20.52
C PHE A 21 -16.95 -15.17 -19.25
N ILE A 22 -15.96 -15.98 -18.87
CA ILE A 22 -15.08 -15.68 -17.73
C ILE A 22 -14.23 -14.46 -18.08
N PHE A 23 -14.40 -13.37 -17.33
CA PHE A 23 -13.64 -12.16 -17.50
C PHE A 23 -12.30 -12.25 -16.77
N VAL A 24 -12.35 -12.59 -15.48
CA VAL A 24 -11.18 -12.78 -14.62
C VAL A 24 -11.45 -13.91 -13.65
N ASP A 25 -10.58 -14.92 -13.67
CA ASP A 25 -10.41 -15.81 -12.53
C ASP A 25 -9.28 -15.25 -11.65
N VAL A 26 -9.63 -14.84 -10.43
CA VAL A 26 -8.69 -14.20 -9.49
C VAL A 26 -7.74 -15.23 -8.88
N LYS A 27 -8.17 -16.48 -8.70
CA LYS A 27 -7.36 -17.53 -8.06
C LYS A 27 -6.28 -18.07 -8.98
N GLU A 28 -6.51 -18.00 -10.29
CA GLU A 28 -5.50 -18.38 -11.29
C GLU A 28 -4.40 -17.32 -11.48
N LYS A 29 -4.59 -16.08 -10.99
CA LYS A 29 -3.59 -15.02 -11.16
C LYS A 29 -2.51 -15.12 -10.08
N PRO A 30 -1.22 -15.14 -10.47
CA PRO A 30 -0.15 -15.14 -9.50
C PRO A 30 -0.11 -13.81 -8.74
N GLU A 31 0.10 -13.89 -7.43
CA GLU A 31 0.35 -12.71 -6.61
C GLU A 31 1.74 -12.15 -6.92
N VAL A 32 1.80 -10.86 -7.25
CA VAL A 32 3.07 -10.14 -7.45
C VAL A 32 3.30 -9.23 -6.25
N PRO A 33 4.14 -9.63 -5.28
CA PRO A 33 4.38 -8.83 -4.09
C PRO A 33 5.15 -7.56 -4.47
N LYS A 34 4.79 -6.45 -3.83
CA LYS A 34 5.52 -5.20 -3.98
C LYS A 34 6.91 -5.32 -3.34
N GLU A 35 7.94 -5.01 -4.13
CA GLU A 35 9.30 -4.84 -3.62
C GLU A 35 9.42 -3.54 -2.82
N CYS A 36 10.03 -3.66 -1.64
CA CYS A 36 10.28 -2.52 -0.76
C CYS A 36 11.66 -2.68 -0.10
N GLU A 37 12.29 -1.56 0.19
CA GLU A 37 13.51 -1.49 0.98
C GLU A 37 13.35 -2.14 2.37
N THR A 38 14.47 -2.65 2.90
CA THR A 38 14.52 -3.23 4.25
C THR A 38 14.11 -2.22 5.32
N VAL A 39 13.47 -2.69 6.40
CA VAL A 39 12.95 -1.82 7.47
C VAL A 39 14.05 -0.97 8.12
N ALA A 40 15.30 -1.44 8.15
CA ALA A 40 16.43 -0.68 8.66
C ALA A 40 16.69 0.60 7.84
N LYS A 41 16.66 0.49 6.51
CA LYS A 41 16.92 1.58 5.55
C LYS A 41 15.75 2.56 5.38
N GLN A 42 14.53 2.16 5.76
CA GLN A 42 13.35 3.01 5.68
C GLN A 42 13.44 4.22 6.63
N GLY A 43 12.79 5.32 6.25
CA GLY A 43 12.60 6.50 7.08
C GLY A 43 11.66 6.25 8.26
N ASN A 44 11.82 7.05 9.33
CA ASN A 44 11.07 6.87 10.58
C ASN A 44 9.54 7.01 10.46
N ARG A 45 9.05 7.63 9.38
CA ARG A 45 7.62 7.80 9.09
C ARG A 45 7.12 6.91 7.94
N GLU A 46 7.95 6.01 7.43
CA GLU A 46 7.51 4.99 6.48
C GLU A 46 6.76 3.87 7.20
N SER A 47 5.72 3.34 6.55
CA SER A 47 4.73 2.49 7.21
C SER A 47 5.34 1.25 7.87
N ARG A 48 6.22 0.48 7.19
CA ARG A 48 6.76 -0.76 7.78
C ARG A 48 7.65 -0.48 8.99
N LYS A 49 8.41 0.63 8.98
CA LYS A 49 9.25 1.03 10.13
C LYS A 49 8.44 1.61 11.27
N LEU A 50 7.50 2.52 10.97
CA LEU A 50 6.64 3.16 11.97
C LEU A 50 5.80 2.14 12.73
N TRP A 51 5.21 1.18 12.02
CA TRP A 51 4.31 0.18 12.61
C TRP A 51 5.00 -1.12 13.03
N ARG A 52 6.34 -1.22 12.89
CA ARG A 52 7.10 -2.46 13.12
C ARG A 52 6.77 -3.14 14.45
N HIS A 53 6.69 -2.36 15.53
CA HIS A 53 6.43 -2.92 16.87
C HIS A 53 5.02 -3.49 17.00
N VAL A 54 4.02 -2.81 16.42
CA VAL A 54 2.64 -3.28 16.38
C VAL A 54 2.54 -4.56 15.57
N THR A 55 3.08 -4.57 14.34
CA THR A 55 2.97 -5.74 13.45
C THR A 55 3.76 -6.94 13.98
N CYS A 56 4.95 -6.74 14.57
CA CYS A 56 5.69 -7.82 15.22
C CYS A 56 4.98 -8.37 16.46
N ALA A 57 4.27 -7.54 17.23
CA ALA A 57 3.50 -7.98 18.38
C ALA A 57 2.26 -8.77 17.95
N LEU A 58 1.52 -8.29 16.94
CA LEU A 58 0.39 -9.00 16.33
C LEU A 58 0.81 -10.35 15.74
N PHE A 59 1.93 -10.39 15.03
CA PHE A 59 2.47 -11.64 14.49
C PHE A 59 2.77 -12.68 15.59
N ARG A 60 3.16 -12.22 16.78
CA ARG A 60 3.41 -13.07 17.96
C ARG A 60 2.19 -13.23 18.87
N ASN A 61 1.02 -12.78 18.41
CA ASN A 61 -0.24 -12.78 19.16
C ASN A 61 -0.15 -12.08 20.55
N LYS A 62 0.71 -11.08 20.69
CA LYS A 62 0.87 -10.27 21.92
C LYS A 62 0.06 -9.00 21.81
N ILE A 63 -1.23 -9.10 22.12
CA ILE A 63 -2.22 -8.02 21.90
C ILE A 63 -1.94 -6.80 22.79
N ASP A 64 -1.55 -7.00 24.05
CA ASP A 64 -1.24 -5.90 24.98
C ASP A 64 -0.10 -5.03 24.45
N ILE A 65 1.00 -5.67 24.05
CA ILE A 65 2.17 -4.97 23.47
C ILE A 65 1.81 -4.25 22.17
N ALA A 66 0.98 -4.87 21.33
CA ALA A 66 0.51 -4.24 20.09
C ALA A 66 -0.32 -2.98 20.40
N THR A 67 -1.16 -3.04 21.43
CA THR A 67 -2.01 -1.95 21.89
C THR A 67 -1.17 -0.80 22.43
N ASP A 68 -0.21 -1.07 23.32
CA ASP A 68 0.69 -0.05 23.87
C ASP A 68 1.50 0.65 22.77
N ALA A 69 2.05 -0.13 21.84
CA ALA A 69 2.80 0.41 20.70
C ALA A 69 1.91 1.27 19.79
N LYS A 70 0.66 0.86 19.53
CA LYS A 70 -0.32 1.65 18.76
C LYS A 70 -0.65 2.96 19.48
N ILE A 71 -0.94 2.90 20.78
CA ILE A 71 -1.25 4.06 21.61
C ILE A 71 -0.10 5.06 21.56
N TRP A 72 1.14 4.59 21.69
CA TRP A 72 2.32 5.45 21.64
C TRP A 72 2.44 6.20 20.30
N ILE A 73 2.25 5.51 19.17
CA ILE A 73 2.28 6.12 17.83
C ILE A 73 1.18 7.18 17.70
N GLU A 74 -0.05 6.83 18.07
CA GLU A 74 -1.21 7.72 17.94
C GLU A 74 -1.13 8.93 18.86
N GLN A 75 -0.66 8.75 20.10
CA GLN A 75 -0.49 9.84 21.05
C GLN A 75 0.57 10.83 20.56
N ARG A 76 1.70 10.33 20.05
CA ARG A 76 2.72 11.19 19.44
C ARG A 76 2.13 12.02 18.28
N GLN A 77 1.30 11.42 17.44
CA GLN A 77 0.65 12.12 16.32
C GLN A 77 -0.37 13.16 16.81
N ARG A 78 -1.12 12.87 17.89
CA ARG A 78 -2.02 13.83 18.55
C ARG A 78 -1.25 15.03 19.09
N ASP A 79 -0.14 14.79 19.79
CA ASP A 79 0.70 15.86 20.35
C ASP A 79 1.31 16.73 19.26
N GLU A 80 1.80 16.13 18.17
CA GLU A 80 2.33 16.84 17.01
C GLU A 80 1.25 17.66 16.28
N ALA A 81 0.00 17.15 16.20
CA ALA A 81 -1.14 17.91 15.68
C ALA A 81 -1.51 19.09 16.58
N GLN A 82 -1.53 18.88 17.90
CA GLN A 82 -1.81 19.94 18.87
C GLN A 82 -0.74 21.04 18.82
N LYS A 83 0.55 20.67 18.72
CA LYS A 83 1.66 21.61 18.56
C LYS A 83 1.51 22.43 17.28
N ARG A 84 1.20 21.79 16.14
CA ARG A 84 0.93 22.48 14.87
C ARG A 84 -0.19 23.51 15.00
N ARG A 85 -1.33 23.10 15.56
CA ARG A 85 -2.49 23.98 15.80
C ARG A 85 -2.14 25.17 16.67
N LYS A 86 -1.42 24.95 17.79
CA LYS A 86 -0.98 26.02 18.70
C LYS A 86 -0.02 27.01 18.02
N SER A 87 0.84 26.51 17.12
CA SER A 87 1.77 27.34 16.35
C SER A 87 1.16 27.99 15.09
N GLY A 88 -0.12 27.78 14.80
CA GLY A 88 -0.76 28.26 13.58
C GLY A 88 -0.21 27.65 12.28
N LYS A 89 0.52 26.52 12.37
CA LYS A 89 1.14 25.87 11.21
C LYS A 89 0.17 24.87 10.58
N GLU A 90 -0.12 25.06 9.29
CA GLU A 90 -0.87 24.10 8.50
C GLU A 90 -0.03 22.85 8.18
N TYR A 91 -0.70 21.72 7.98
CA TYR A 91 -0.06 20.50 7.53
C TYR A 91 0.00 20.44 6.01
N HIS A 92 1.21 20.41 5.45
CA HIS A 92 1.43 20.18 4.03
C HIS A 92 1.98 18.77 3.78
N PRO A 93 1.31 17.94 2.96
CA PRO A 93 1.85 16.65 2.55
C PRO A 93 3.21 16.77 1.87
N LYS A 94 4.11 15.84 2.20
CA LYS A 94 5.49 15.90 1.69
C LYS A 94 5.60 15.63 0.20
N LEU A 95 4.87 14.62 -0.28
CA LEU A 95 5.03 14.04 -1.62
C LEU A 95 3.95 14.47 -2.62
N PHE A 96 2.86 15.09 -2.15
CA PHE A 96 1.70 15.42 -2.97
C PHE A 96 1.33 16.89 -2.83
N GLU A 97 0.82 17.46 -3.91
CA GLU A 97 0.25 18.81 -3.99
C GLU A 97 -1.21 18.74 -4.37
N ARG A 98 -1.99 19.69 -3.85
CA ARG A 98 -3.40 19.78 -4.14
C ARG A 98 -3.58 20.53 -5.47
N ASN A 99 -4.24 19.91 -6.43
CA ASN A 99 -4.68 20.53 -7.68
C ASN A 99 -6.21 20.46 -7.76
N GLY A 100 -6.88 21.53 -7.34
CA GLY A 100 -8.33 21.54 -7.17
C GLY A 100 -8.79 20.50 -6.14
N ASP A 101 -9.58 19.53 -6.61
CA ASP A 101 -10.05 18.38 -5.82
C ASP A 101 -9.16 17.15 -5.93
N ASN A 102 -8.09 17.20 -6.72
CA ASN A 102 -7.16 16.10 -6.94
C ASN A 102 -5.84 16.31 -6.19
N TRP A 103 -5.10 15.20 -6.00
CA TRP A 103 -3.75 15.20 -5.46
C TRP A 103 -2.77 14.73 -6.52
N ILE A 104 -1.75 15.55 -6.81
CA ILE A 104 -0.71 15.25 -7.79
C ILE A 104 0.59 14.95 -7.07
N PHE A 105 1.28 13.90 -7.49
CA PHE A 105 2.61 13.57 -6.97
C PHE A 105 3.62 14.59 -7.49
N LYS A 106 4.40 15.17 -6.57
CA LYS A 106 5.30 16.31 -6.86
C LYS A 106 6.42 16.02 -7.86
N TYR A 107 6.86 14.78 -7.93
CA TYR A 107 8.06 14.41 -8.68
C TYR A 107 7.68 13.69 -9.97
N SER A 108 8.29 14.06 -11.11
CA SER A 108 8.09 13.31 -12.35
C SER A 108 8.56 11.86 -12.16
N LEU A 109 7.72 10.92 -12.60
CA LEU A 109 8.02 9.49 -12.59
C LEU A 109 8.94 9.09 -13.75
N GLU A 110 9.19 9.99 -14.71
CA GLU A 110 9.92 9.71 -15.95
C GLU A 110 11.41 9.42 -15.73
N GLY A 111 11.97 9.79 -14.57
CA GLY A 111 13.39 9.64 -14.25
C GLY A 111 13.78 8.38 -13.46
N LYS A 112 12.84 7.50 -13.07
CA LYS A 112 13.13 6.31 -12.24
C LYS A 112 13.00 4.97 -12.99
N LYS A 113 13.28 4.95 -14.30
CA LYS A 113 13.55 3.71 -15.06
C LYS A 113 15.01 3.27 -14.92
N LYS A 114 15.51 3.01 -13.71
CA LYS A 114 16.79 2.29 -13.54
C LYS A 114 16.69 1.30 -12.39
N GLN A 115 17.12 0.07 -12.70
CA GLN A 115 17.13 -1.17 -11.91
C GLN A 115 15.79 -1.91 -11.74
N PHE A 116 15.10 -2.19 -12.85
CA PHE A 116 14.31 -3.43 -12.95
C PHE A 116 14.64 -4.09 -14.30
N SER A 117 15.85 -4.63 -14.37
CA SER A 117 16.28 -5.55 -15.43
C SER A 117 16.83 -6.81 -14.77
N GLY A 118 15.96 -7.52 -14.03
CA GLY A 118 16.21 -8.91 -13.70
C GLY A 118 15.52 -9.75 -14.77
N SER A 119 16.31 -10.33 -15.69
CA SER A 119 15.82 -11.36 -16.60
C SER A 119 15.20 -12.47 -15.77
N PHE A 120 13.90 -12.74 -15.98
CA PHE A 120 13.26 -13.95 -15.49
C PHE A 120 13.60 -15.07 -16.51
N GLU A 121 14.82 -15.59 -16.44
CA GLU A 121 15.13 -16.86 -17.08
C GLU A 121 14.50 -17.97 -16.24
N GLY A 122 13.38 -18.48 -16.74
CA GLY A 122 12.76 -19.69 -16.22
C GLY A 122 13.71 -20.87 -16.38
N LYS A 123 14.44 -21.21 -15.32
CA LYS A 123 15.10 -22.50 -15.22
C LYS A 123 14.05 -23.57 -14.94
N LYS A 124 13.73 -24.34 -15.97
CA LYS A 124 13.26 -25.73 -15.84
C LYS A 124 14.46 -26.58 -15.44
N GLU A 125 14.35 -27.27 -14.30
CA GLU A 125 15.13 -28.44 -13.85
C GLU A 125 14.68 -28.66 -12.39
N LEU A 126 14.21 -29.81 -11.91
CA LEU A 126 14.02 -31.18 -12.38
C LEU A 126 12.75 -31.71 -11.68
#